data_AF-A0A3A0ACU1-F1
#
_entry.id   AF-A0A3A0ACU1-F1
#
_cell.length_a   1.000
_cell.length_b   1.000
_cell.length_c   1.000
_cell.angle_alpha   90.00
_cell.angle_beta   90.00
_cell.angle_gamma   90.00
#
_symmetry.space_group_name_H-M   'P 1'
#
loop_
_entity.id
_entity.type
_entity.pdbx_description
1 polymer ?
#
loop_
_entity_poly.entity_id
_entity_poly.type
_entity_poly.pdbx_seq_one_letter_code
_entity_poly.pdbx_strand_id
1 'polypeptide(L)'
;GPLTIWPALQNFLVEVAGVALLGRPNWSAAGVWMPPLGVIQAVQMAAMAAGTAGALAVAWRAARRSQTDVRAAWLEIAPWALILLALAAAAVWVFLLPMEMRGNVLAYSAIYSGS
;
A
#
# COMPACT_ATOMS: atom_id res chain seq x y z
N GLY A 1 -11.23 -3.25 -7.50
CA GLY A 1 -12.06 -4.22 -8.24
C GLY A 1 -13.24 -3.51 -8.86
N PRO A 2 -14.00 -4.11 -9.79
CA PRO A 2 -15.14 -3.44 -10.46
C PRO A 2 -16.15 -2.77 -9.51
N LEU A 3 -16.27 -3.31 -8.29
CA LEU A 3 -17.19 -2.82 -7.25
C LEU A 3 -16.67 -1.62 -6.43
N THR A 4 -15.41 -1.21 -6.57
CA THR A 4 -14.88 0.04 -5.98
C THR A 4 -15.01 1.24 -6.93
N ILE A 5 -15.17 0.98 -8.23
CA ILE A 5 -15.36 2.00 -9.25
C ILE A 5 -16.75 2.65 -9.09
N TRP A 6 -17.75 1.84 -8.75
CA TRP A 6 -19.14 2.29 -8.59
C TRP A 6 -19.35 3.35 -7.49
N PRO A 7 -18.92 3.14 -6.22
CA PRO A 7 -19.04 4.17 -5.18
C PRO A 7 -18.11 5.37 -5.41
N ALA A 8 -16.96 5.19 -6.08
CA ALA A 8 -16.08 6.30 -6.46
C ALA A 8 -16.74 7.23 -7.49
N LEU A 9 -17.47 6.65 -8.46
CA LEU A 9 -18.24 7.40 -9.44
C LEU A 9 -19.42 8.14 -8.78
N GLN A 10 -20.10 7.53 -7.81
CA GLN A 10 -21.16 8.19 -7.03
C GLN A 10 -20.63 9.41 -6.26
N ASN A 11 -19.47 9.30 -5.61
CA ASN A 11 -18.82 10.42 -4.93
C ASN A 11 -18.44 11.54 -5.90
N PHE A 12 -17.80 11.19 -7.02
CA PHE A 12 -17.41 12.17 -8.04
C PHE A 12 -18.60 12.95 -8.60
N LEU A 13 -19.72 12.27 -8.88
CA LEU A 13 -20.92 12.90 -9.41
C LEU A 13 -21.60 13.82 -8.38
N VAL A 14 -21.57 13.47 -7.10
CA VAL A 14 -22.07 14.34 -6.03
C VAL A 14 -21.20 15.58 -5.87
N GLU A 15 -19.88 15.43 -5.91
CA GLU A 15 -18.92 16.55 -5.76
C GLU A 15 -18.92 17.50 -6.98
N VAL A 16 -19.04 16.97 -8.19
CA VAL A 16 -18.92 17.77 -9.43
C VAL A 16 -20.27 18.30 -9.91
N ALA A 17 -21.32 17.49 -9.85
CA ALA A 17 -22.64 17.86 -10.37
C ALA A 17 -23.61 18.33 -9.28
N GLY A 18 -23.28 18.15 -7.98
CA GLY A 18 -24.15 18.54 -6.87
C GLY A 18 -25.45 17.74 -6.77
N VAL A 19 -25.63 16.71 -7.60
CA VAL A 19 -26.86 15.94 -7.72
C VAL A 19 -26.57 14.47 -7.38
N ALA A 20 -27.18 13.98 -6.30
CA ALA A 20 -27.12 12.57 -5.89
C ALA A 20 -28.04 11.68 -6.76
N LEU A 21 -27.86 11.70 -8.07
CA LEU A 21 -28.73 11.01 -9.04
C LEU A 21 -28.74 9.48 -8.86
N LEU A 22 -27.69 8.92 -8.24
CA LEU A 22 -27.46 7.48 -8.03
C LEU A 22 -27.58 7.04 -6.56
N GLY A 23 -28.12 7.89 -5.67
CA GLY A 23 -28.26 7.61 -4.24
C GLY A 23 -27.04 8.00 -3.39
N ARG A 24 -27.10 7.71 -2.08
CA ARG A 24 -25.99 7.98 -1.14
C ARG A 24 -24.87 6.95 -1.33
N PRO A 25 -23.57 7.36 -1.35
CA PRO A 25 -22.43 6.46 -1.54
C PRO A 25 -22.42 5.37 -0.46
N ASN A 26 -22.80 4.15 -0.82
CA ASN A 26 -22.92 3.06 0.15
C ASN A 26 -21.66 2.19 0.13
N TRP A 27 -20.65 2.61 0.86
CA TRP A 27 -19.40 1.86 1.05
C TRP A 27 -19.60 0.54 1.83
N SER A 28 -20.78 0.30 2.41
CA SER A 28 -21.06 -0.97 3.11
C SER A 28 -21.10 -2.16 2.16
N ALA A 29 -21.56 -1.98 0.91
CA ALA A 29 -21.54 -3.01 -0.12
C ALA A 29 -20.12 -3.36 -0.58
N ALA A 30 -19.21 -2.37 -0.58
CA ALA A 30 -17.78 -2.60 -0.83
C ALA A 30 -17.08 -3.25 0.37
N GLY A 31 -17.58 -3.02 1.59
CA GLY A 31 -17.09 -3.62 2.83
C GLY A 31 -17.30 -5.12 2.94
N VAL A 32 -18.35 -5.68 2.31
CA VAL A 32 -18.65 -7.12 2.35
C VAL A 32 -17.54 -7.99 1.74
N TRP A 33 -16.79 -7.44 0.78
CA TRP A 33 -15.67 -8.14 0.12
C TRP A 33 -14.29 -7.50 0.40
N MET A 34 -14.22 -6.54 1.31
CA MET A 34 -12.96 -5.96 1.73
C MET A 34 -12.22 -6.99 2.60
N PRO A 35 -11.02 -7.47 2.20
CA PRO A 35 -10.22 -8.33 3.05
C PRO A 35 -9.97 -7.64 4.40
N PRO A 36 -9.91 -8.40 5.51
CA PRO A 36 -9.58 -7.83 6.81
C PRO A 36 -8.31 -6.97 6.73
N LEU A 37 -8.28 -5.86 7.49
CA LEU A 37 -7.13 -4.94 7.53
C LEU A 37 -5.78 -5.67 7.71
N GLY A 38 -5.76 -6.74 8.52
CA GLY A 38 -4.57 -7.57 8.70
C GLY A 38 -4.11 -8.31 7.43
N VAL A 39 -5.03 -8.73 6.56
CA VAL A 39 -4.70 -9.37 5.28
C VAL A 39 -4.12 -8.34 4.31
N ILE A 40 -4.72 -7.14 4.25
CA ILE A 40 -4.21 -6.03 3.43
C ILE A 40 -2.79 -5.67 3.87
N GLN A 41 -2.58 -5.51 5.18
CA GLN A 41 -1.27 -5.22 5.74
C GLN A 41 -0.26 -6.34 5.47
N ALA A 42 -0.66 -7.60 5.63
CA ALA A 42 0.21 -8.76 5.35
C ALA A 42 0.63 -8.82 3.87
N VAL A 43 -0.32 -8.62 2.94
CA VAL A 43 -0.03 -8.59 1.50
C VAL A 43 0.89 -7.42 1.16
N GLN A 44 0.66 -6.25 1.75
CA GLN A 44 1.49 -5.07 1.55
C GLN A 44 2.93 -5.30 2.05
N MET A 45 3.09 -5.88 3.23
CA MET A 45 4.40 -6.24 3.78
C MET A 45 5.09 -7.32 2.94
N ALA A 46 4.34 -8.32 2.45
CA ALA A 46 4.86 -9.35 1.57
C ALA A 46 5.33 -8.78 0.22
N ALA A 47 4.56 -7.88 -0.38
CA ALA A 47 4.94 -7.20 -1.62
C ALA A 47 6.20 -6.34 -1.42
N MET A 48 6.30 -5.60 -0.31
CA MET A 48 7.49 -4.83 0.05
C MET A 48 8.72 -5.72 0.25
N ALA A 49 8.57 -6.83 0.97
CA ALA A 49 9.66 -7.78 1.18
C ALA A 49 10.13 -8.42 -0.14
N ALA A 50 9.19 -8.86 -0.98
CA ALA A 50 9.48 -9.45 -2.27
C ALA A 50 10.17 -8.44 -3.22
N GLY A 51 9.68 -7.20 -3.29
CA GLY A 51 10.29 -6.14 -4.09
C GLY A 51 11.71 -5.80 -3.64
N THR A 52 11.93 -5.71 -2.33
CA THR A 52 13.26 -5.44 -1.74
C THR A 52 14.23 -6.59 -2.01
N ALA A 53 13.80 -7.84 -1.80
CA ALA A 53 14.61 -9.01 -2.09
C ALA A 53 14.95 -9.13 -3.58
N GLY A 54 13.99 -8.83 -4.47
CA GLY A 54 14.19 -8.80 -5.91
C GLY A 54 15.21 -7.74 -6.33
N ALA A 55 15.10 -6.52 -5.81
CA ALA A 55 16.05 -5.45 -6.08
C ALA A 55 17.48 -5.81 -5.63
N LEU A 56 17.62 -6.38 -4.42
CA LEU A 56 18.92 -6.85 -3.93
C LEU A 56 19.49 -7.99 -4.78
N ALA A 57 18.65 -8.93 -5.22
CA ALA A 57 19.08 -10.03 -6.08
C ALA A 57 19.56 -9.54 -7.46
N VAL A 58 18.88 -8.54 -8.05
CA VAL A 58 19.30 -7.92 -9.30
C VAL A 58 20.61 -7.17 -9.13
N ALA A 59 20.75 -6.37 -8.05
CA ALA A 59 21.99 -5.68 -7.73
C ALA A 59 23.15 -6.69 -7.60
N TRP A 60 22.96 -7.76 -6.82
CA TRP A 60 23.91 -8.88 -6.65
C TRP A 60 24.35 -9.51 -7.96
N ARG A 61 23.39 -9.77 -8.85
CA ARG A 61 23.68 -10.37 -10.15
C ARG A 61 24.44 -9.41 -11.08
N ALA A 62 24.21 -8.10 -10.96
CA ALA A 62 24.94 -7.08 -11.71
C ALA A 62 26.41 -6.99 -11.26
N ALA A 63 26.68 -6.92 -9.95
CA ALA A 63 28.08 -6.83 -9.49
C ALA A 63 28.87 -8.11 -9.74
N ARG A 64 28.24 -9.29 -9.64
CA ARG A 64 28.90 -10.56 -10.02
C ARG A 64 29.22 -10.67 -11.52
N ARG A 65 28.55 -9.89 -12.37
CA ARG A 65 28.91 -9.79 -13.80
C ARG A 65 30.06 -8.81 -14.04
N SER A 66 30.17 -7.78 -13.22
CA SER A 66 31.19 -6.73 -13.29
C SER A 66 32.53 -7.20 -12.69
N GLN A 67 32.48 -7.96 -11.58
CA GLN A 67 33.64 -8.34 -10.80
C GLN A 67 33.76 -9.87 -10.67
N THR A 68 34.97 -10.38 -10.88
CA THR A 68 35.32 -11.79 -10.69
C THR A 68 35.55 -12.14 -9.22
N ASP A 69 35.99 -11.18 -8.41
CA ASP A 69 36.21 -11.36 -6.97
C ASP A 69 34.95 -10.98 -6.16
N VAL A 70 34.53 -11.90 -5.29
CA VAL A 70 33.36 -11.74 -4.42
C VAL A 70 33.51 -10.55 -3.47
N ARG A 71 34.72 -10.26 -2.99
CA ARG A 71 34.95 -9.10 -2.11
C ARG A 71 34.78 -7.77 -2.85
N ALA A 72 35.29 -7.69 -4.08
CA ALA A 72 35.12 -6.51 -4.92
C ALA A 72 33.64 -6.30 -5.30
N ALA A 73 32.93 -7.38 -5.62
CA ALA A 73 31.49 -7.33 -5.91
C ALA A 73 30.67 -6.82 -4.71
N TRP A 74 31.02 -7.21 -3.47
CA TRP A 74 30.36 -6.70 -2.26
C TRP A 74 30.62 -5.21 -2.03
N LEU A 75 31.84 -4.74 -2.27
CA LEU A 75 32.19 -3.32 -2.13
C LEU A 75 31.48 -2.46 -3.18
N GLU A 76 31.32 -2.96 -4.40
CA GLU A 76 30.59 -2.28 -5.47
C GLU A 76 29.08 -2.20 -5.19
N ILE A 77 28.51 -3.23 -4.56
CA ILE A 77 27.09 -3.26 -4.18
C ILE A 77 26.78 -2.54 -2.90
N ALA A 78 27.70 -2.47 -1.94
CA ALA A 78 27.46 -1.88 -0.63
C ALA A 78 26.70 -0.53 -0.68
N PRO A 79 27.08 0.46 -1.50
CA PRO A 79 26.34 1.72 -1.57
C PRO A 79 24.91 1.54 -2.11
N TRP A 80 24.72 0.70 -3.13
CA TRP A 80 23.41 0.44 -3.73
C TRP A 80 22.50 -0.36 -2.81
N ALA A 81 23.03 -1.37 -2.14
CA ALA A 81 22.31 -2.13 -1.12
C ALA A 81 21.86 -1.23 0.02
N LEU A 82 22.71 -0.30 0.46
CA LEU A 82 22.37 0.65 1.52
C LEU A 82 21.23 1.58 1.08
N ILE A 83 21.26 2.10 -0.14
CA ILE A 83 20.17 2.92 -0.71
C ILE A 83 18.87 2.11 -0.78
N LEU A 84 18.91 0.86 -1.26
CA LEU A 84 17.74 0.00 -1.37
C LEU A 84 17.14 -0.33 0.00
N LEU A 85 17.98 -0.59 1.00
CA LEU A 85 17.55 -0.81 2.38
C LEU A 85 16.96 0.45 3.01
N ALA A 86 17.58 1.61 2.77
CA ALA A 86 17.05 2.90 3.24
C ALA A 86 15.68 3.20 2.62
N LEU A 87 15.51 2.93 1.32
CA LEU A 87 14.25 3.11 0.63
C LEU A 87 13.17 2.13 1.14
N ALA A 88 13.53 0.87 1.37
CA ALA A 88 12.63 -0.11 1.96
C ALA A 88 12.21 0.30 3.39
N ALA A 89 13.15 0.78 4.20
CA ALA A 89 12.88 1.29 5.54
C ALA A 89 11.96 2.53 5.50
N ALA A 90 12.19 3.47 4.57
CA ALA A 90 11.34 4.64 4.39
C ALA A 90 9.93 4.26 3.97
N ALA A 91 9.77 3.29 3.07
CA ALA A 91 8.46 2.81 2.65
C ALA A 91 7.71 2.10 3.81
N VAL A 92 8.41 1.25 4.58
CA VAL A 92 7.83 0.65 5.80
C VAL A 92 7.42 1.74 6.79
N TRP A 93 8.26 2.76 6.98
CA TRP A 93 7.94 3.91 7.84
C TRP A 93 6.67 4.61 7.38
N VAL A 94 6.55 4.93 6.08
CA VAL A 94 5.34 5.53 5.47
C VAL A 94 4.10 4.69 5.70
N PHE A 95 4.23 3.37 5.67
CA PHE A 95 3.11 2.46 5.94
C PHE A 95 2.77 2.30 7.41
N LEU A 96 3.72 2.54 8.31
CA LEU A 96 3.52 2.56 9.76
C LEU A 96 2.99 3.90 10.27
N LEU A 97 3.06 4.97 9.47
CA LEU A 97 2.46 6.24 9.84
C LEU A 97 0.98 6.02 10.18
N PRO A 98 0.50 6.53 11.33
CA PRO A 98 -0.83 6.26 11.83
C PRO A 98 -1.87 6.67 10.78
N MET A 99 -2.47 5.68 10.14
CA MET A 99 -3.62 5.85 9.25
C MET A 99 -4.89 6.08 10.08
N GLU A 100 -4.82 6.85 11.16
CA GLU A 100 -5.93 7.07 12.11
C GLU A 100 -7.11 7.80 11.47
N MET A 101 -6.94 8.30 10.24
CA MET A 101 -8.03 8.85 9.43
C MET A 101 -8.71 7.84 8.50
N ARG A 102 -8.28 6.56 8.46
CA ARG A 102 -8.80 5.56 7.51
C ARG A 102 -9.91 4.65 8.06
N GLY A 103 -10.18 4.67 9.37
CA GLY A 103 -11.16 3.79 10.01
C GLY A 103 -12.08 4.44 11.06
N ASN A 104 -11.75 5.62 11.58
CA ASN A 104 -12.48 6.18 12.72
C ASN A 104 -13.84 6.82 12.36
N VAL A 105 -14.06 7.15 11.09
CA VAL A 105 -15.30 7.81 10.64
C VAL A 105 -16.47 6.82 10.53
N LEU A 106 -16.21 5.56 10.20
CA LEU A 106 -17.25 4.54 10.03
C LEU A 106 -17.67 3.88 11.35
N ALA A 107 -16.79 3.82 12.35
CA ALA A 107 -17.11 3.26 13.67
C ALA A 107 -17.91 4.25 14.53
N TYR A 108 -17.63 5.56 14.43
CA TYR A 108 -18.27 6.58 15.25
C TYR A 108 -19.75 6.80 14.88
N SER A 109 -20.12 6.74 13.60
CA SER A 109 -21.51 6.91 13.16
C SER A 109 -22.42 5.70 13.46
N ALA A 110 -21.85 4.51 13.65
CA ALA A 110 -22.62 3.31 13.99
C ALA A 110 -23.02 3.26 15.48
N ILE A 111 -22.26 3.92 16.35
CA ILE A 111 -22.49 3.95 17.80
C ILE A 111 -23.48 5.06 18.19
N TYR A 112 -23.51 6.18 17.45
CA TYR A 112 -24.37 7.34 17.76
C TYR A 112 -25.68 7.44 16.97
N SER A 113 -25.96 6.49 16.05
CA SER A 113 -27.24 6.43 15.30
C SER A 113 -28.23 5.41 15.91
N GLY A 114 -27.97 4.94 17.14
CA GLY A 114 -28.77 3.93 17.85
C GLY A 114 -29.50 4.46 19.08
N SER A 115 -29.87 5.75 19.11
CA SER A 115 -30.74 6.33 20.14
C SER A 115 -31.82 7.20 19.49
#